data_AF-A0AA38IJ70-F1
#
_entry.id   AF-A0AA38IJ70-F1
#
_cell.length_a   1.000
_cell.length_b   1.000
_cell.length_c   1.000
_cell.angle_alpha   90.00
_cell.angle_beta   90.00
_cell.angle_gamma   90.00
#
_symmetry.space_group_name_H-M   'P 1'
#
loop_
_entity.id
_entity.type
_entity.pdbx_description
1 polymer ?
#
loop_
_entity_poly.entity_id
_entity_poly.type
_entity_poly.pdbx_seq_one_letter_code
_entity_poly.pdbx_strand_id
1 'polypeptide(L)'
;MQSEEPEKKTSREKTFVLRNSFLTDIFDDYHTRNLYNVYVIVVTGLCLQNALRHYVNDGRVEFGLETIGKGFAKFDKAILIWLCCFLSTCATFFFFQIWGKFRTWDKKLTRTWDWFWAAALGLYYFYTLKLTSTATLYFEFNPPCAAFVSMESVRLLMKVHSFVRIKAPPLMSASEDAKFSNFLYFLFAPTLIYRDSYPRTNSINWNFVICRLLEAISMLFMFTFIVEAIYPTPERWLAKYTIKDTMLIITEWIPHADLVLCGSFFLVFHSVQNLFAEVTRFGDRLFYEDWWSQSKHSKWLTKWNLLVRDWLYCFVYRDFKHYLCDNNSLAIFVVIVLSFAMHEYVMFCFIGKFIPCFLFLAIVVVFPMFYLNFPKSIFFNVLLWCSSGLMMSATMLMYTFEHYAVMKAPLKDPTLLELIIPRFITCDCVLKF
;
A
#
# COMPACT_ATOMS: atom_id res chain seq x y z
N MET A 1 23.05 20.41 -28.90
CA MET A 1 21.75 21.11 -28.84
C MET A 1 20.84 20.43 -29.86
N GLN A 2 20.31 19.25 -29.50
CA GLN A 2 19.30 18.53 -30.27
C GLN A 2 17.98 18.81 -29.58
N SER A 3 17.08 19.45 -30.31
CA SER A 3 15.71 19.75 -29.91
C SER A 3 14.94 18.45 -29.71
N GLU A 4 14.62 18.11 -28.47
CA GLU A 4 13.57 17.14 -28.16
C GLU A 4 12.25 17.70 -28.70
N GLU A 5 11.73 17.09 -29.77
CA GLU A 5 10.36 17.34 -30.22
C GLU A 5 9.37 16.97 -29.10
N PRO A 6 8.32 17.78 -28.88
CA PRO A 6 7.32 17.49 -27.85
C PRO A 6 6.52 16.26 -28.28
N GLU A 7 6.75 15.15 -27.59
CA GLU A 7 5.97 13.92 -27.71
C GLU A 7 4.47 14.25 -27.56
N LYS A 8 3.72 14.16 -28.66
CA LYS A 8 2.26 14.34 -28.69
C LYS A 8 1.63 13.37 -27.68
N LYS A 9 1.24 13.88 -26.51
CA LYS A 9 0.44 13.18 -25.49
C LYS A 9 -0.96 12.86 -26.02
N THR A 10 -1.06 11.88 -26.92
CA THR A 10 -2.27 11.07 -27.02
C THR A 10 -2.37 10.28 -25.71
N SER A 11 -3.54 10.33 -25.06
CA SER A 11 -3.79 9.64 -23.79
C SER A 11 -3.65 8.14 -23.99
N ARG A 12 -2.44 7.59 -23.82
CA ARG A 12 -2.16 6.18 -24.03
C ARG A 12 -2.88 5.38 -22.94
N GLU A 13 -3.93 4.69 -23.32
CA GLU A 13 -4.49 3.63 -22.48
C GLU A 13 -3.42 2.59 -22.18
N LYS A 14 -3.46 2.00 -20.98
CA LYS A 14 -2.52 0.95 -20.61
C LYS A 14 -2.67 -0.25 -21.55
N THR A 15 -1.58 -0.57 -22.24
CA THR A 15 -1.40 -1.78 -23.05
C THR A 15 -0.64 -2.82 -22.24
N PHE A 16 -1.21 -4.01 -22.14
CA PHE A 16 -0.58 -5.13 -21.45
C PHE A 16 0.27 -5.89 -22.46
N VAL A 17 1.56 -6.08 -22.14
CA VAL A 17 2.53 -6.78 -22.98
C VAL A 17 3.23 -7.86 -22.17
N LEU A 18 3.71 -8.91 -22.84
CA LEU A 18 4.52 -9.94 -22.19
C LEU A 18 5.89 -9.34 -21.86
N ARG A 19 6.21 -9.20 -20.56
CA ARG A 19 7.49 -8.69 -20.08
C ARG A 19 7.74 -9.09 -18.64
N ASN A 20 9.01 -9.14 -18.27
CA ASN A 20 9.46 -9.40 -16.91
C ASN A 20 9.32 -8.17 -16.01
N SER A 21 9.56 -8.39 -14.71
CA SER A 21 9.65 -7.29 -13.76
C SER A 21 11.01 -6.63 -13.87
N PHE A 22 11.05 -5.31 -13.65
CA PHE A 22 12.24 -4.51 -13.88
C PHE A 22 13.46 -4.99 -13.07
N LEU A 23 13.31 -5.37 -11.80
CA LEU A 23 14.43 -5.94 -11.04
C LEU A 23 14.84 -7.33 -11.54
N THR A 24 13.92 -8.14 -12.07
CA THR A 24 14.28 -9.45 -12.64
C THR A 24 15.26 -9.27 -13.79
N ASP A 25 14.98 -8.35 -14.71
CA ASP A 25 15.85 -8.10 -15.86
C ASP A 25 17.19 -7.47 -15.43
N ILE A 26 17.22 -6.67 -14.37
CA ILE A 26 18.45 -6.03 -13.88
C ILE A 26 19.30 -6.98 -13.03
N PHE A 27 18.71 -7.94 -12.31
CA PHE A 27 19.50 -8.92 -11.54
C PHE A 27 20.30 -9.89 -12.43
N ASP A 28 20.00 -9.94 -13.72
CA ASP A 28 20.85 -10.62 -14.70
C ASP A 28 22.21 -9.93 -14.85
N ASP A 29 22.30 -8.62 -14.59
CA ASP A 29 23.57 -7.90 -14.54
C ASP A 29 24.41 -8.30 -13.30
N TYR A 30 25.72 -8.49 -13.52
CA TYR A 30 26.65 -8.95 -12.49
C TYR A 30 26.74 -7.98 -11.30
N HIS A 31 26.73 -6.68 -11.54
CA HIS A 31 26.87 -5.68 -10.47
C HIS A 31 25.63 -5.64 -9.58
N THR A 32 24.45 -5.68 -10.18
CA THR A 32 23.19 -5.67 -9.42
C THR A 32 22.99 -6.96 -8.64
N ARG A 33 23.38 -8.11 -9.20
CA ARG A 33 23.37 -9.39 -8.48
C ARG A 33 24.27 -9.36 -7.26
N ASN A 34 25.44 -8.73 -7.35
CA ASN A 34 26.31 -8.54 -6.20
C ASN A 34 25.68 -7.62 -5.13
N LEU A 35 24.96 -6.57 -5.53
CA LEU A 35 24.22 -5.73 -4.59
C LEU A 35 23.13 -6.54 -3.85
N TYR A 36 22.42 -7.41 -4.57
CA TYR A 36 21.48 -8.35 -3.96
C TYR A 36 22.18 -9.29 -2.97
N ASN A 37 23.35 -9.85 -3.33
CA ASN A 37 24.12 -10.71 -2.43
C ASN A 37 24.58 -9.97 -1.17
N VAL A 38 25.03 -8.71 -1.30
CA VAL A 38 25.36 -7.86 -0.15
C VAL A 38 24.15 -7.67 0.75
N TYR A 39 22.98 -7.42 0.18
CA TYR A 39 21.75 -7.32 0.95
C TYR A 39 21.41 -8.61 1.71
N VAL A 40 21.53 -9.77 1.06
CA VAL A 40 21.35 -11.08 1.70
C VAL A 40 22.34 -11.29 2.86
N ILE A 41 23.60 -10.88 2.68
CA ILE A 41 24.63 -10.95 3.74
C ILE A 41 24.26 -10.05 4.92
N VAL A 42 23.82 -8.81 4.66
CA VAL A 42 23.38 -7.88 5.72
C VAL A 42 22.21 -8.46 6.50
N VAL A 43 21.17 -8.97 5.81
CA VAL A 43 20.03 -9.62 6.46
C VAL A 43 20.49 -10.81 7.30
N THR A 44 21.35 -11.67 6.76
CA THR A 44 21.90 -12.83 7.47
C THR A 44 22.72 -12.40 8.70
N GLY A 45 23.50 -11.32 8.59
CA GLY A 45 24.25 -10.74 9.69
C GLY A 45 23.35 -10.20 10.79
N LEU A 46 22.25 -9.53 10.44
CA LEU A 46 21.23 -9.09 11.40
C LEU A 46 20.56 -10.29 12.09
N CYS A 47 20.25 -11.37 11.36
CA CYS A 47 19.75 -12.62 11.95
C CYS A 47 20.71 -13.14 13.03
N LEU A 48 22.00 -13.22 12.69
CA LEU A 48 23.02 -13.77 13.57
C LEU A 48 23.23 -12.88 14.81
N GLN A 49 23.28 -11.56 14.61
CA GLN A 49 23.41 -10.61 15.71
C GLN A 49 22.23 -10.73 16.69
N ASN A 50 21.02 -10.89 16.17
CA ASN A 50 19.84 -11.04 17.02
C ASN A 50 19.83 -12.36 17.78
N ALA A 51 20.14 -13.47 17.10
CA ALA A 51 20.29 -14.77 17.73
C ALA A 51 21.33 -14.75 18.87
N LEU A 52 22.45 -14.05 18.66
CA LEU A 52 23.47 -13.86 19.68
C LEU A 52 22.98 -12.99 20.84
N ARG A 53 22.23 -11.92 20.56
CA ARG A 53 21.65 -11.05 21.60
C ARG A 53 20.70 -11.82 22.52
N HIS A 54 19.79 -12.61 21.96
CA HIS A 54 18.89 -13.49 22.72
C HIS A 54 19.67 -14.53 23.53
N TYR A 55 20.72 -15.12 22.95
CA TYR A 55 21.56 -16.07 23.67
C TYR A 55 22.28 -15.43 24.88
N VAL A 56 22.80 -14.21 24.71
CA VAL A 56 23.51 -13.50 25.78
C VAL A 56 22.56 -13.01 26.87
N ASN A 57 21.39 -12.51 26.50
CA ASN A 57 20.45 -11.92 27.47
C ASN A 57 19.59 -12.98 28.18
N ASP A 58 19.06 -13.95 27.43
CA ASP A 58 18.02 -14.86 27.91
C ASP A 58 18.49 -16.33 27.98
N GLY A 59 19.74 -16.59 27.56
CA GLY A 59 20.31 -17.95 27.50
C GLY A 59 19.70 -18.85 26.43
N ARG A 60 18.88 -18.30 25.52
CA ARG A 60 18.17 -19.05 24.47
C ARG A 60 18.44 -18.44 23.10
N VAL A 61 18.57 -19.29 22.08
CA VAL A 61 18.70 -18.83 20.69
C VAL A 61 17.31 -18.79 20.08
N GLU A 62 16.82 -17.59 19.78
CA GLU A 62 15.57 -17.40 19.05
C GLU A 62 15.78 -16.59 17.76
N PHE A 63 15.12 -17.02 16.69
CA PHE A 63 15.17 -16.39 15.38
C PHE A 63 13.92 -15.51 15.11
N GLY A 64 13.29 -14.97 16.15
CA GLY A 64 12.13 -14.09 16.04
C GLY A 64 10.82 -14.80 15.68
N LEU A 65 10.74 -16.11 15.86
CA LEU A 65 9.52 -16.89 15.58
C LEU A 65 8.38 -16.53 16.54
N GLU A 66 8.68 -16.21 17.80
CA GLU A 66 7.71 -15.73 18.77
C GLU A 66 7.16 -14.37 18.35
N THR A 67 8.01 -13.45 17.87
CA THR A 67 7.59 -12.15 17.36
C THR A 67 6.68 -12.29 16.13
N ILE A 68 6.99 -13.22 15.21
CA ILE A 68 6.10 -13.55 14.08
C ILE A 68 4.78 -14.13 14.60
N GLY A 69 4.83 -15.08 15.53
CA GLY A 69 3.64 -15.72 16.12
C GLY A 69 2.73 -14.71 16.83
N LYS A 70 3.31 -13.78 17.60
CA LYS A 70 2.60 -12.65 18.21
C LYS A 70 2.03 -11.74 17.12
N GLY A 71 2.83 -11.36 16.12
CA GLY A 71 2.41 -10.49 15.01
C GLY A 71 1.20 -11.02 14.25
N PHE A 72 1.13 -12.33 14.02
CA PHE A 72 0.01 -13.01 13.34
C PHE A 72 -1.01 -13.64 14.31
N ALA A 73 -1.06 -13.20 15.56
CA ALA A 73 -2.10 -13.63 16.48
C ALA A 73 -3.50 -13.33 15.91
N LYS A 74 -4.44 -14.27 16.09
CA LYS A 74 -5.82 -14.19 15.59
C LYS A 74 -5.93 -14.13 14.05
N PHE A 75 -4.96 -14.68 13.32
CA PHE A 75 -4.97 -14.70 11.85
C PHE A 75 -6.16 -15.50 11.27
N ASP A 76 -6.70 -16.49 12.01
CA ASP A 76 -7.93 -17.19 11.65
C ASP A 76 -9.12 -16.23 11.47
N LYS A 77 -9.25 -15.24 12.36
CA LYS A 77 -10.28 -14.19 12.25
C LYS A 77 -10.00 -13.25 11.09
N ALA A 78 -8.73 -12.90 10.87
CA ALA A 78 -8.33 -12.05 9.74
C ALA A 78 -8.70 -12.69 8.39
N ILE A 79 -8.43 -14.00 8.22
CA ILE A 79 -8.85 -14.77 7.05
C ILE A 79 -10.37 -14.78 6.91
N LEU A 80 -11.12 -14.99 8.00
CA LEU A 80 -12.58 -15.00 7.95
C LEU A 80 -13.14 -13.67 7.45
N ILE A 81 -12.64 -12.53 7.95
CA ILE A 81 -13.04 -11.19 7.49
C ILE A 81 -12.68 -11.00 6.02
N TRP A 82 -11.47 -11.40 5.62
CA TRP A 82 -11.07 -11.35 4.21
C TRP A 82 -11.98 -12.19 3.31
N LEU A 83 -12.36 -13.40 3.72
CA LEU A 83 -13.29 -14.26 2.99
C LEU A 83 -14.67 -13.59 2.84
N CYS A 84 -15.18 -12.95 3.89
CA CYS A 84 -16.42 -12.18 3.82
C CYS A 84 -16.31 -11.03 2.80
N CYS A 85 -15.22 -10.25 2.84
CA CYS A 85 -14.96 -9.21 1.85
C CYS A 85 -14.87 -9.79 0.43
N PHE A 86 -14.13 -10.88 0.24
CA PHE A 86 -13.96 -11.53 -1.06
C PHE A 86 -15.28 -12.07 -1.64
N LEU A 87 -16.11 -12.74 -0.83
CA LEU A 87 -17.41 -13.22 -1.24
C LEU A 87 -18.36 -12.07 -1.57
N SER A 88 -18.33 -10.99 -0.78
CA SER A 88 -19.11 -9.77 -1.06
C SER A 88 -18.68 -9.13 -2.39
N THR A 89 -17.37 -9.09 -2.69
CA THR A 89 -16.84 -8.65 -3.98
C THR A 89 -17.33 -9.54 -5.12
N CYS A 90 -17.34 -10.86 -4.95
CA CYS A 90 -17.91 -11.77 -5.94
C CYS A 90 -19.41 -11.50 -6.16
N ALA A 91 -20.17 -11.21 -5.10
CA ALA A 91 -21.58 -10.85 -5.19
C ALA A 91 -21.83 -9.57 -6.00
N THR A 92 -20.93 -8.57 -5.92
CA THR A 92 -21.07 -7.31 -6.70
C THR A 92 -21.14 -7.55 -8.20
N PHE A 93 -20.48 -8.59 -8.72
CA PHE A 93 -20.59 -8.97 -10.13
C PHE A 93 -22.02 -9.32 -10.51
N PHE A 94 -22.70 -10.14 -9.71
CA PHE A 94 -24.07 -10.56 -9.99
C PHE A 94 -25.04 -9.39 -9.89
N PHE A 95 -24.88 -8.52 -8.88
CA PHE A 95 -25.70 -7.31 -8.77
C PHE A 95 -25.48 -6.34 -9.93
N PHE A 96 -24.25 -6.20 -10.42
CA PHE A 96 -23.95 -5.41 -11.61
C PHE A 96 -24.64 -5.95 -12.87
N GLN A 97 -24.64 -7.28 -13.07
CA GLN A 97 -25.36 -7.92 -14.17
C GLN A 97 -26.88 -7.71 -14.05
N ILE A 98 -27.42 -7.82 -12.84
CA ILE A 98 -28.84 -7.57 -12.56
C ILE A 98 -29.22 -6.13 -12.91
N TRP A 99 -28.42 -5.15 -12.48
CA TRP A 99 -28.60 -3.74 -12.85
C TRP A 99 -28.61 -3.55 -14.37
N GLY A 100 -27.66 -4.14 -15.08
CA GLY A 100 -27.60 -4.08 -16.54
C GLY A 100 -28.87 -4.59 -17.22
N LYS A 101 -29.43 -5.72 -16.76
CA LYS A 101 -30.68 -6.29 -17.29
C LYS A 101 -31.90 -5.43 -16.99
N PHE A 102 -32.03 -4.90 -15.77
CA PHE A 102 -33.14 -4.00 -15.43
C PHE A 102 -33.09 -2.70 -16.23
N ARG A 103 -31.88 -2.18 -16.47
CA ARG A 103 -31.64 -0.99 -17.27
C ARG A 103 -32.07 -1.16 -18.73
N THR A 104 -31.86 -2.33 -19.33
CA THR A 104 -32.29 -2.61 -20.72
C THR A 104 -33.77 -2.98 -20.82
N TRP A 105 -34.35 -3.56 -19.78
CA TRP A 105 -35.76 -3.97 -19.73
C TRP A 105 -36.72 -2.78 -19.70
N ASP A 106 -36.49 -1.78 -18.84
CA ASP A 106 -37.33 -0.57 -18.77
C ASP A 106 -36.53 0.70 -19.06
N LYS A 107 -36.61 1.15 -20.32
CA LYS A 107 -35.94 2.36 -20.79
C LYS A 107 -36.43 3.64 -20.10
N LYS A 108 -37.67 3.67 -19.58
CA LYS A 108 -38.24 4.86 -18.91
C LYS A 108 -37.66 5.06 -17.52
N LEU A 109 -37.32 3.98 -16.82
CA LEU A 109 -36.78 3.99 -15.45
C LEU A 109 -35.25 3.89 -15.37
N THR A 110 -34.54 3.94 -16.51
CA THR A 110 -33.07 3.85 -16.61
C THR A 110 -32.33 4.74 -15.60
N ARG A 111 -32.68 6.03 -15.54
CA ARG A 111 -32.05 6.97 -14.60
C ARG A 111 -32.25 6.59 -13.13
N THR A 112 -33.42 6.06 -12.78
CA THR A 112 -33.73 5.62 -11.41
C THR A 112 -32.90 4.39 -11.05
N TRP A 113 -32.79 3.42 -11.97
CA TRP A 113 -31.93 2.24 -11.78
C TRP A 113 -30.45 2.59 -11.69
N ASP A 114 -29.98 3.58 -12.46
CA ASP A 114 -28.60 4.07 -12.41
C ASP A 114 -28.29 4.71 -11.04
N TRP A 115 -29.20 5.53 -10.49
CA TRP A 115 -29.06 6.08 -9.14
C TRP A 115 -29.12 5.02 -8.05
N PHE A 116 -30.02 4.05 -8.17
CA PHE A 116 -30.11 2.93 -7.23
C PHE A 116 -28.80 2.13 -7.21
N TRP A 117 -28.25 1.81 -8.38
CA TRP A 117 -26.96 1.12 -8.49
C TRP A 117 -25.81 1.96 -7.93
N ALA A 118 -25.75 3.25 -8.26
CA ALA A 118 -24.73 4.14 -7.73
C ALA A 118 -24.77 4.22 -6.19
N ALA A 119 -25.97 4.33 -5.61
CA ALA A 119 -26.17 4.30 -4.16
C ALA A 119 -25.76 2.96 -3.54
N ALA A 120 -26.17 1.83 -4.14
CA ALA A 120 -25.81 0.50 -3.69
C ALA A 120 -24.28 0.28 -3.72
N LEU A 121 -23.61 0.73 -4.78
CA LEU A 121 -22.16 0.66 -4.92
C LEU A 121 -21.44 1.55 -3.90
N GLY A 122 -21.95 2.77 -3.68
CA GLY A 122 -21.42 3.67 -2.65
C GLY A 122 -21.55 3.10 -1.23
N LEU A 123 -22.71 2.51 -0.92
CA LEU A 123 -22.93 1.80 0.35
C LEU A 123 -22.00 0.60 0.48
N TYR A 124 -21.80 -0.18 -0.58
CA TYR A 124 -20.85 -1.30 -0.59
C TYR A 124 -19.43 -0.84 -0.26
N TYR A 125 -18.95 0.26 -0.85
CA TYR A 125 -17.63 0.81 -0.54
C TYR A 125 -17.52 1.25 0.92
N PHE A 126 -18.51 1.99 1.40
CA PHE A 126 -18.54 2.46 2.79
C PHE A 126 -18.57 1.30 3.80
N TYR A 127 -19.47 0.32 3.61
CA TYR A 127 -19.61 -0.80 4.52
C TYR A 127 -18.41 -1.75 4.49
N THR A 128 -17.74 -1.92 3.34
CA THR A 128 -16.52 -2.73 3.28
C THR A 128 -15.42 -2.11 4.15
N LEU A 129 -15.16 -0.80 3.99
CA LEU A 129 -14.16 -0.09 4.81
C LEU A 129 -14.55 -0.06 6.30
N LYS A 130 -15.84 0.17 6.59
CA LYS A 130 -16.36 0.16 7.97
C LYS A 130 -16.23 -1.22 8.61
N LEU A 131 -16.55 -2.29 7.89
CA LEU A 131 -16.45 -3.67 8.38
C LEU A 131 -15.01 -3.99 8.78
N THR A 132 -14.05 -3.71 7.90
CA THR A 132 -12.65 -4.02 8.15
C THR A 132 -12.06 -3.20 9.28
N SER A 133 -12.37 -1.89 9.37
CA SER A 133 -11.88 -1.07 10.47
C SER A 133 -12.54 -1.38 11.80
N THR A 134 -13.83 -1.74 11.81
CA THR A 134 -14.51 -2.20 13.02
C THR A 134 -13.95 -3.56 13.46
N ALA A 135 -13.68 -4.47 12.53
CA ALA A 135 -13.11 -5.78 12.83
C ALA A 135 -11.69 -5.66 13.40
N THR A 136 -10.84 -4.77 12.85
CA THR A 136 -9.47 -4.57 13.37
C THR A 136 -9.48 -4.05 14.80
N LEU A 137 -10.42 -3.15 15.13
CA LEU A 137 -10.59 -2.62 16.48
C LEU A 137 -11.22 -3.65 17.44
N TYR A 138 -12.27 -4.35 17.00
CA TYR A 138 -13.01 -5.29 17.84
C TYR A 138 -12.19 -6.52 18.21
N PHE A 139 -11.46 -7.09 17.23
CA PHE A 139 -10.60 -8.23 17.48
C PHE A 139 -9.22 -7.85 17.99
N GLU A 140 -8.91 -6.55 18.07
CA GLU A 140 -7.59 -6.03 18.44
C GLU A 140 -6.48 -6.72 17.63
N PHE A 141 -6.56 -6.59 16.30
CA PHE A 141 -5.58 -7.22 15.43
C PHE A 141 -4.21 -6.60 15.60
N ASN A 142 -3.19 -7.46 15.71
CA ASN A 142 -1.81 -7.03 15.63
C ASN A 142 -1.49 -6.51 14.22
N PRO A 143 -0.44 -5.68 14.09
CA PRO A 143 -0.26 -4.89 12.87
C PRO A 143 -0.18 -5.70 11.57
N PRO A 144 0.47 -6.88 11.50
CA PRO A 144 0.44 -7.73 10.30
C PRO A 144 -0.97 -8.18 9.89
N CYS A 145 -1.79 -8.65 10.84
CA CYS A 145 -3.18 -9.04 10.58
C CYS A 145 -4.04 -7.84 10.14
N ALA A 146 -3.85 -6.68 10.77
CA ALA A 146 -4.57 -5.47 10.42
C ALA A 146 -4.19 -4.95 9.02
N ALA A 147 -2.90 -4.98 8.67
CA ALA A 147 -2.41 -4.66 7.33
C ALA A 147 -3.01 -5.60 6.28
N PHE A 148 -3.00 -6.91 6.53
CA PHE A 148 -3.57 -7.90 5.63
C PHE A 148 -5.04 -7.59 5.29
N VAL A 149 -5.89 -7.43 6.31
CA VAL A 149 -7.33 -7.19 6.10
C VAL A 149 -7.60 -5.84 5.43
N SER A 150 -6.97 -4.76 5.92
CA SER A 150 -7.21 -3.41 5.41
C SER A 150 -6.68 -3.22 3.99
N MET A 151 -5.45 -3.65 3.69
CA MET A 151 -4.87 -3.52 2.33
C MET A 151 -5.62 -4.38 1.31
N GLU A 152 -5.99 -5.61 1.68
CA GLU A 152 -6.77 -6.47 0.79
C GLU A 152 -8.17 -5.91 0.51
N SER A 153 -8.83 -5.32 1.52
CA SER A 153 -10.12 -4.65 1.30
C SER A 153 -10.00 -3.49 0.31
N VAL A 154 -8.98 -2.63 0.45
CA VAL A 154 -8.73 -1.51 -0.47
C VAL A 154 -8.44 -2.04 -1.88
N ARG A 155 -7.62 -3.09 -1.99
CA ARG A 155 -7.33 -3.76 -3.27
C ARG A 155 -8.61 -4.27 -3.94
N LEU A 156 -9.48 -4.95 -3.22
CA LEU A 156 -10.76 -5.46 -3.75
C LEU A 156 -11.68 -4.33 -4.20
N LEU A 157 -11.78 -3.24 -3.43
CA LEU A 157 -12.57 -2.06 -3.79
C LEU A 157 -12.07 -1.39 -5.08
N MET A 158 -10.76 -1.22 -5.21
CA MET A 158 -10.14 -0.68 -6.44
C MET A 158 -10.45 -1.58 -7.65
N LYS A 159 -10.41 -2.90 -7.47
CA LYS A 159 -10.76 -3.86 -8.52
C LYS A 159 -12.23 -3.80 -8.92
N VAL A 160 -13.15 -3.75 -7.96
CA VAL A 160 -14.59 -3.58 -8.24
C VAL A 160 -14.83 -2.29 -9.02
N HIS A 161 -14.26 -1.18 -8.58
CA HIS A 161 -14.38 0.10 -9.29
C HIS A 161 -13.87 0.00 -10.73
N SER A 162 -12.69 -0.61 -10.94
CA SER A 162 -12.14 -0.79 -12.28
C SER A 162 -13.04 -1.64 -13.18
N PHE A 163 -13.56 -2.75 -12.66
CA PHE A 163 -14.47 -3.63 -13.40
C PHE A 163 -15.75 -2.89 -13.80
N VAL A 164 -16.44 -2.26 -12.83
CA VAL A 164 -17.69 -1.54 -13.06
C VAL A 164 -17.47 -0.40 -14.06
N ARG A 165 -16.41 0.40 -13.90
CA ARG A 165 -16.14 1.54 -14.78
C ARG A 165 -15.83 1.14 -16.22
N ILE A 166 -15.16 0.01 -16.43
CA ILE A 166 -14.79 -0.50 -17.77
C ILE A 166 -15.98 -1.22 -18.42
N LYS A 167 -16.75 -2.01 -17.69
CA LYS A 167 -17.87 -2.78 -18.25
C LYS A 167 -19.20 -2.02 -18.30
N ALA A 168 -19.36 -0.91 -17.57
CA ALA A 168 -20.60 -0.13 -17.62
C ALA A 168 -20.91 0.41 -19.04
N PRO A 169 -19.99 1.08 -19.78
CA PRO A 169 -20.34 1.62 -21.10
C PRO A 169 -20.77 0.54 -22.13
N PRO A 170 -20.03 -0.58 -22.31
CA PRO A 170 -20.46 -1.66 -23.21
C PRO A 170 -21.80 -2.32 -22.82
N LEU A 171 -22.04 -2.47 -21.51
CA LEU A 171 -23.30 -3.02 -21.01
C LEU A 171 -24.46 -2.05 -21.26
N MET A 172 -24.21 -0.74 -21.16
CA MET A 172 -25.20 0.29 -21.49
C MET A 172 -25.55 0.33 -22.98
N SER A 173 -24.62 -0.07 -23.87
CA SER A 173 -24.86 -0.24 -25.30
C SER A 173 -25.39 -1.63 -25.68
N ALA A 174 -25.66 -2.52 -24.69
CA ALA A 174 -26.09 -3.90 -24.89
C ALA A 174 -25.18 -4.71 -25.84
N SER A 175 -23.89 -4.37 -25.90
CA SER A 175 -22.97 -4.94 -26.89
C SER A 175 -22.27 -6.21 -26.38
N GLU A 176 -22.01 -6.32 -25.08
CA GLU A 176 -21.28 -7.45 -24.50
C GLU A 176 -21.66 -7.75 -23.05
N ASP A 177 -21.89 -9.03 -22.75
CA ASP A 177 -22.02 -9.56 -21.40
C ASP A 177 -20.63 -9.86 -20.79
N ALA A 178 -20.49 -9.64 -19.48
CA ALA A 178 -19.25 -9.98 -18.77
C ALA A 178 -19.27 -11.43 -18.27
N LYS A 179 -18.13 -12.12 -18.34
CA LYS A 179 -17.98 -13.48 -17.82
C LYS A 179 -17.45 -13.47 -16.39
N PHE A 180 -18.10 -14.22 -15.49
CA PHE A 180 -17.66 -14.33 -14.10
C PHE A 180 -16.25 -14.93 -13.97
N SER A 181 -15.87 -15.86 -14.86
CA SER A 181 -14.52 -16.44 -14.89
C SER A 181 -13.43 -15.39 -15.10
N ASN A 182 -13.68 -14.40 -15.97
CA ASN A 182 -12.73 -13.32 -16.26
C ASN A 182 -12.63 -12.37 -15.07
N PHE A 183 -13.77 -12.06 -14.44
CA PHE A 183 -13.80 -11.26 -13.22
C PHE A 183 -13.05 -11.95 -12.07
N LEU A 184 -13.31 -13.23 -11.83
CA LEU A 184 -12.64 -14.02 -10.80
C LEU A 184 -11.13 -14.11 -11.04
N TYR A 185 -10.71 -14.34 -12.29
CA TYR A 185 -9.29 -14.29 -12.66
C TYR A 185 -8.68 -12.92 -12.36
N PHE A 186 -9.36 -11.84 -12.74
CA PHE A 186 -8.92 -10.48 -12.46
C PHE A 186 -8.78 -10.21 -10.96
N LEU A 187 -9.62 -10.77 -10.09
CA LEU A 187 -9.49 -10.61 -8.64
C LEU A 187 -8.14 -11.13 -8.12
N PHE A 188 -7.57 -12.18 -8.70
CA PHE A 188 -6.26 -12.72 -8.33
C PHE A 188 -5.08 -12.18 -9.17
N ALA A 189 -5.33 -11.67 -10.37
CA ALA A 189 -4.28 -11.14 -11.23
C ALA A 189 -3.57 -9.92 -10.59
N PRO A 190 -2.25 -9.77 -10.71
CA PRO A 190 -1.47 -8.67 -10.11
C PRO A 190 -1.60 -7.37 -10.95
N THR A 191 -2.84 -6.91 -11.16
CA THR A 191 -3.19 -5.66 -11.83
C THR A 191 -4.46 -5.08 -11.22
N LEU A 192 -4.60 -3.77 -11.27
CA LEU A 192 -5.78 -3.05 -10.81
C LEU A 192 -6.68 -2.57 -11.96
N ILE A 193 -6.25 -2.76 -13.22
CA ILE A 193 -7.03 -2.39 -14.41
C ILE A 193 -7.63 -3.64 -15.03
N TYR A 194 -8.96 -3.72 -15.05
CA TYR A 194 -9.72 -4.80 -15.66
C TYR A 194 -9.57 -4.83 -17.18
N ARG A 195 -9.37 -6.01 -17.75
CA ARG A 195 -9.48 -6.34 -19.19
C ARG A 195 -10.06 -7.75 -19.31
N ASP A 196 -10.76 -8.03 -20.41
CA ASP A 196 -11.34 -9.36 -20.62
C ASP A 196 -10.29 -10.44 -20.91
N SER A 197 -9.15 -10.04 -21.44
CA SER A 197 -8.01 -10.91 -21.72
C SER A 197 -6.70 -10.20 -21.38
N TYR A 198 -5.78 -10.95 -20.78
CA TYR A 198 -4.42 -10.51 -20.46
C TYR A 198 -3.40 -11.37 -21.21
N PRO A 199 -2.20 -10.85 -21.50
CA PRO A 199 -1.10 -11.69 -21.97
C PRO A 199 -0.80 -12.74 -20.90
N ARG A 200 -0.66 -14.01 -21.31
CA ARG A 200 -0.41 -15.13 -20.40
C ARG A 200 0.87 -15.86 -20.74
N THR A 201 1.54 -16.40 -19.72
CA THR A 201 2.66 -17.32 -19.91
C THR A 201 2.15 -18.73 -20.25
N ASN A 202 2.97 -19.51 -20.95
CA ASN A 202 2.60 -20.86 -21.41
C ASN A 202 2.45 -21.84 -20.23
N SER A 203 3.41 -21.82 -19.31
CA SER A 203 3.49 -22.71 -18.15
C SER A 203 3.86 -21.93 -16.88
N ILE A 204 3.63 -22.57 -15.72
CA ILE A 204 4.05 -22.07 -14.41
C ILE A 204 5.45 -22.61 -14.12
N ASN A 205 6.41 -21.72 -13.82
CA ASN A 205 7.73 -22.08 -13.32
C ASN A 205 7.71 -22.19 -11.78
N TRP A 206 7.53 -23.41 -11.27
CA TRP A 206 7.47 -23.66 -9.82
C TRP A 206 8.75 -23.33 -9.07
N ASN A 207 9.92 -23.45 -9.71
CA ASN A 207 11.18 -23.06 -9.08
C ASN A 207 11.20 -21.54 -8.84
N PHE A 208 10.74 -20.75 -9.81
CA PHE A 208 10.59 -19.31 -9.65
C PHE A 208 9.60 -18.97 -8.53
N VAL A 209 8.45 -19.65 -8.45
CA VAL A 209 7.48 -19.48 -7.36
C VAL A 209 8.10 -19.74 -5.99
N ILE A 210 8.82 -20.86 -5.83
CA ILE A 210 9.48 -21.23 -4.58
C ILE A 210 10.55 -20.19 -4.19
N CYS A 211 11.37 -19.73 -5.14
CA CYS A 211 12.36 -18.69 -4.89
C CYS A 211 11.72 -17.38 -4.41
N ARG A 212 10.64 -16.90 -5.07
CA ARG A 212 9.93 -15.69 -4.63
C ARG A 212 9.24 -15.87 -3.27
N LEU A 213 8.77 -17.07 -2.95
CA LEU A 213 8.20 -17.40 -1.64
C LEU A 213 9.27 -17.35 -0.54
N LEU A 214 10.44 -17.95 -0.78
CA LEU A 214 11.56 -17.92 0.17
C LEU A 214 12.03 -16.49 0.41
N GLU A 215 12.12 -15.66 -0.64
CA GLU A 215 12.42 -14.23 -0.50
C GLU A 215 11.40 -13.50 0.37
N ALA A 216 10.11 -13.75 0.17
CA ALA A 216 9.06 -13.16 1.00
C ALA A 216 9.17 -13.56 2.48
N ILE A 217 9.50 -14.82 2.75
CA ILE A 217 9.75 -15.32 4.12
C ILE A 217 11.00 -14.66 4.71
N SER A 218 12.09 -14.54 3.94
CA SER A 218 13.31 -13.85 4.39
C SER A 218 13.05 -12.38 4.75
N MET A 219 12.19 -11.70 3.99
CA MET A 219 11.80 -10.31 4.29
C MET A 219 10.99 -10.20 5.59
N LEU A 220 10.14 -11.19 5.87
CA LEU A 220 9.40 -11.24 7.14
C LEU A 220 10.35 -11.33 8.34
N PHE A 221 11.37 -12.20 8.28
CA PHE A 221 12.38 -12.29 9.32
C PHE A 221 13.18 -10.99 9.47
N MET A 222 13.56 -10.35 8.36
CA MET A 222 14.24 -9.05 8.38
C MET A 222 13.41 -7.99 9.15
N PHE A 223 12.09 -7.92 8.90
CA PHE A 223 11.24 -7.00 9.66
C PHE A 223 11.16 -7.32 11.15
N THR A 224 11.11 -8.60 11.51
CA THR A 224 11.15 -9.02 12.91
C THR A 224 12.39 -8.48 13.61
N PHE A 225 13.57 -8.60 12.99
CA PHE A 225 14.81 -8.08 13.58
C PHE A 225 14.81 -6.56 13.71
N ILE A 226 14.26 -5.85 12.71
CA ILE A 226 14.09 -4.40 12.81
C ILE A 226 13.15 -4.06 13.98
N VAL A 227 12.02 -4.73 14.11
CA VAL A 227 11.06 -4.49 15.20
C VAL A 227 11.70 -4.75 16.57
N GLU A 228 12.42 -5.86 16.74
CA GLU A 228 13.12 -6.17 18.00
C GLU A 228 14.26 -5.18 18.30
N ALA A 229 14.92 -4.63 17.28
CA ALA A 229 15.93 -3.59 17.45
C ALA A 229 15.33 -2.22 17.82
N ILE A 230 14.17 -1.88 17.25
CA ILE A 230 13.49 -0.59 17.44
C ILE A 230 12.71 -0.58 18.76
N TYR A 231 12.05 -1.68 19.12
CA TYR A 231 11.18 -1.81 20.30
C TYR A 231 11.72 -2.82 21.33
N PRO A 232 12.96 -2.67 21.82
CA PRO A 232 13.60 -3.69 22.65
C PRO A 232 12.91 -3.88 24.00
N THR A 233 12.42 -2.81 24.64
CA THR A 233 11.61 -2.91 25.86
C THR A 233 10.49 -1.87 25.92
N PRO A 234 9.30 -2.21 26.48
CA PRO A 234 8.22 -1.26 26.68
C PRO A 234 8.58 -0.11 27.63
N GLU A 235 9.47 -0.30 28.61
CA GLU A 235 9.81 0.76 29.57
C GLU A 235 10.46 1.97 28.90
N ARG A 236 11.23 1.75 27.82
CA ARG A 236 11.84 2.82 27.03
C ARG A 236 10.77 3.84 26.64
N TRP A 237 9.65 3.37 26.11
CA TRP A 237 8.61 4.21 25.52
C TRP A 237 7.61 4.78 26.53
N LEU A 238 7.70 4.37 27.79
CA LEU A 238 6.90 4.95 28.90
C LEU A 238 7.58 6.17 29.53
N ALA A 239 8.85 6.44 29.20
CA ALA A 239 9.60 7.61 29.65
C ALA A 239 9.07 8.91 29.03
N LYS A 240 9.45 10.05 29.64
CA LYS A 240 9.23 11.37 29.04
C LYS A 240 10.42 11.72 28.15
N TYR A 241 10.14 12.26 26.97
CA TYR A 241 11.14 12.69 25.99
C TYR A 241 11.13 14.20 25.81
N THR A 242 12.32 14.79 25.70
CA THR A 242 12.47 16.18 25.25
C THR A 242 12.46 16.25 23.73
N ILE A 243 12.34 17.47 23.17
CA ILE A 243 12.47 17.71 21.74
C ILE A 243 13.84 17.23 21.21
N LYS A 244 14.91 17.41 21.98
CA LYS A 244 16.27 16.98 21.60
C LYS A 244 16.36 15.45 21.52
N ASP A 245 15.78 14.75 22.49
CA ASP A 245 15.73 13.29 22.48
C ASP A 245 14.92 12.77 21.30
N THR A 246 13.79 13.43 21.01
CA THR A 246 12.94 13.11 19.86
C THR A 246 13.69 13.26 18.55
N MET A 247 14.42 14.37 18.37
CA MET A 247 15.26 14.59 17.18
C MET A 247 16.34 13.51 17.03
N LEU A 248 17.00 13.15 18.14
CA LEU A 248 18.03 12.12 18.13
C LEU A 248 17.44 10.77 17.68
N ILE A 249 16.32 10.34 18.27
CA ILE A 249 15.65 9.08 17.91
C ILE A 249 15.25 9.06 16.43
N ILE A 250 14.64 10.15 15.93
CA ILE A 250 14.26 10.27 14.52
C ILE A 250 15.47 10.06 13.61
N THR A 251 16.62 10.67 13.94
CA THR A 251 17.84 10.54 13.14
C THR A 251 18.48 9.15 13.22
N GLU A 252 18.48 8.53 14.40
CA GLU A 252 18.96 7.15 14.59
C GLU A 252 18.11 6.13 13.81
N TRP A 253 16.83 6.44 13.62
CA TRP A 253 15.88 5.55 12.94
C TRP A 253 15.89 5.70 11.42
N ILE A 254 16.53 6.71 10.85
CA ILE A 254 16.58 6.91 9.38
C ILE A 254 17.04 5.63 8.65
N PRO A 255 18.17 4.98 9.00
CA PRO A 255 18.62 3.77 8.29
C PRO A 255 17.62 2.61 8.42
N HIS A 256 17.00 2.45 9.60
CA HIS A 256 16.00 1.42 9.83
C HIS A 256 14.73 1.68 9.02
N ALA A 257 14.29 2.93 8.94
CA ALA A 257 13.12 3.35 8.18
C ALA A 257 13.33 3.13 6.67
N ASP A 258 14.51 3.44 6.14
CA ASP A 258 14.86 3.19 4.73
C ASP A 258 14.97 1.68 4.43
N LEU A 259 15.47 0.88 5.37
CA LEU A 259 15.45 -0.59 5.25
C LEU A 259 14.02 -1.14 5.24
N VAL A 260 13.14 -0.60 6.09
CA VAL A 260 11.71 -0.97 6.09
C VAL A 260 11.06 -0.60 4.76
N LEU A 261 11.35 0.60 4.23
CA LEU A 261 10.84 1.07 2.95
C LEU A 261 11.29 0.15 1.80
N CYS A 262 12.59 -0.09 1.67
CA CYS A 262 13.17 -0.95 0.64
C CYS A 262 12.72 -2.41 0.77
N GLY A 263 12.70 -2.94 1.98
CA GLY A 263 12.23 -4.30 2.26
C GLY A 263 10.74 -4.48 1.95
N SER A 264 9.91 -3.50 2.31
CA SER A 264 8.47 -3.53 2.04
C SER A 264 8.19 -3.45 0.54
N PHE A 265 8.96 -2.62 -0.16
CA PHE A 265 8.93 -2.55 -1.62
C PHE A 265 9.27 -3.90 -2.26
N PHE A 266 10.39 -4.48 -1.85
CA PHE A 266 10.87 -5.74 -2.40
C PHE A 266 9.93 -6.90 -2.09
N LEU A 267 9.38 -6.95 -0.87
CA LEU A 267 8.37 -7.94 -0.47
C LEU A 267 7.11 -7.79 -1.32
N VAL A 268 6.47 -6.62 -1.28
CA VAL A 268 5.13 -6.44 -1.84
C VAL A 268 5.17 -6.35 -3.36
N PHE A 269 5.98 -5.45 -3.93
CA PHE A 269 5.92 -5.15 -5.36
C PHE A 269 6.77 -6.07 -6.22
N HIS A 270 7.85 -6.64 -5.68
CA HIS A 270 8.66 -7.59 -6.43
C HIS A 270 8.28 -9.04 -6.10
N SER A 271 8.48 -9.50 -4.87
CA SER A 271 8.37 -10.92 -4.53
C SER A 271 6.93 -11.42 -4.63
N VAL A 272 6.00 -10.76 -3.92
CA VAL A 272 4.58 -11.17 -3.88
C VAL A 272 3.90 -10.96 -5.23
N GLN A 273 4.04 -9.80 -5.89
CA GLN A 273 3.41 -9.60 -7.20
C GLN A 273 3.94 -10.59 -8.26
N ASN A 274 5.25 -10.88 -8.29
CA ASN A 274 5.80 -11.87 -9.23
C ASN A 274 5.34 -13.30 -8.90
N LEU A 275 5.21 -13.65 -7.61
CA LEU A 275 4.65 -14.94 -7.19
C LEU A 275 3.22 -15.10 -7.70
N PHE A 276 2.35 -14.11 -7.46
CA PHE A 276 0.98 -14.14 -7.95
C PHE A 276 0.92 -14.08 -9.49
N ALA A 277 1.81 -13.35 -10.15
CA ALA A 277 1.91 -13.31 -11.60
C ALA A 277 2.22 -14.68 -12.18
N GLU A 278 3.19 -15.39 -11.60
CA GLU A 278 3.59 -16.72 -12.05
C GLU A 278 2.46 -17.74 -11.84
N VAL A 279 1.87 -17.79 -10.63
CA VAL A 279 0.78 -18.72 -10.29
C VAL A 279 -0.47 -18.49 -11.15
N THR A 280 -0.81 -17.23 -11.44
CA THR A 280 -1.96 -16.90 -12.32
C THR A 280 -1.64 -17.01 -13.81
N ARG A 281 -0.36 -17.16 -14.18
CA ARG A 281 0.16 -17.06 -15.55
C ARG A 281 -0.08 -15.68 -16.16
N PHE A 282 0.04 -14.62 -15.37
CA PHE A 282 -0.03 -13.24 -15.83
C PHE A 282 1.32 -12.80 -16.45
N GLY A 283 1.26 -12.28 -17.67
CA GLY A 283 2.44 -12.02 -18.50
C GLY A 283 3.02 -10.60 -18.41
N ASP A 284 2.29 -9.60 -17.92
CA ASP A 284 2.78 -8.21 -17.81
C ASP A 284 3.32 -7.94 -16.40
N ARG A 285 4.61 -8.21 -16.17
CA ARG A 285 5.19 -8.13 -14.82
C ARG A 285 5.82 -6.78 -14.48
N LEU A 286 5.52 -5.73 -15.24
CA LEU A 286 6.02 -4.39 -14.92
C LEU A 286 5.14 -3.73 -13.84
N PHE A 287 5.54 -3.92 -12.59
CA PHE A 287 4.85 -3.37 -11.41
C PHE A 287 5.42 -2.03 -10.93
N TYR A 288 6.68 -1.74 -11.27
CA TYR A 288 7.46 -0.57 -10.88
C TYR A 288 8.57 -0.31 -11.92
N GLU A 289 9.16 0.87 -11.88
CA GLU A 289 10.33 1.27 -12.68
C GLU A 289 11.49 1.69 -11.74
N ASP A 290 12.55 2.28 -12.28
CA ASP A 290 13.72 2.83 -11.58
C ASP A 290 13.37 4.04 -10.70
N TRP A 291 12.54 3.85 -9.68
CA TRP A 291 12.13 4.93 -8.77
C TRP A 291 13.27 5.42 -7.88
N TRP A 292 14.22 4.54 -7.53
CA TRP A 292 15.35 4.84 -6.65
C TRP A 292 16.39 5.78 -7.27
N SER A 293 16.47 5.85 -8.61
CA SER A 293 17.41 6.70 -9.35
C SER A 293 16.88 8.11 -9.59
N GLN A 294 15.64 8.40 -9.18
CA GLN A 294 14.99 9.67 -9.49
C GLN A 294 15.43 10.78 -8.53
N SER A 295 15.66 11.98 -9.07
CA SER A 295 15.92 13.20 -8.27
C SER A 295 14.65 14.04 -8.03
N LYS A 296 13.52 13.69 -8.67
CA LYS A 296 12.25 14.43 -8.61
C LYS A 296 11.19 13.62 -7.85
N HIS A 297 10.54 14.23 -6.85
CA HIS A 297 9.47 13.60 -6.07
C HIS A 297 8.31 13.09 -6.93
N SER A 298 7.89 13.86 -7.93
CA SER A 298 6.80 13.46 -8.84
C SER A 298 7.13 12.18 -9.63
N LYS A 299 8.38 12.04 -10.10
CA LYS A 299 8.84 10.82 -10.78
C LYS A 299 9.01 9.66 -9.82
N TRP A 300 9.51 9.91 -8.61
CA TRP A 300 9.64 8.89 -7.57
C TRP A 300 8.28 8.26 -7.24
N LEU A 301 7.26 9.07 -6.96
CA LEU A 301 5.90 8.61 -6.64
C LEU A 301 5.23 7.88 -7.82
N THR A 302 5.47 8.32 -9.05
CA THR A 302 4.87 7.72 -10.25
C THR A 302 5.63 6.49 -10.76
N LYS A 303 6.85 6.22 -10.31
CA LYS A 303 7.60 5.02 -10.71
C LYS A 303 7.59 3.92 -9.66
N TRP A 304 7.37 4.28 -8.39
CA TRP A 304 7.39 3.36 -7.26
C TRP A 304 6.34 2.23 -7.37
N ASN A 305 5.11 2.57 -7.76
CA ASN A 305 4.00 1.62 -7.86
C ASN A 305 3.13 1.96 -9.07
N LEU A 306 3.43 1.33 -10.21
CA LEU A 306 2.69 1.55 -11.44
C LEU A 306 1.25 1.03 -11.34
N LEU A 307 1.00 -0.01 -10.55
CA LEU A 307 -0.33 -0.60 -10.42
C LEU A 307 -1.34 0.41 -9.86
N VAL A 308 -1.01 1.04 -8.74
CA VAL A 308 -1.85 2.07 -8.12
C VAL A 308 -1.81 3.37 -8.91
N ARG A 309 -0.65 3.78 -9.44
CA ARG A 309 -0.56 4.95 -10.31
C ARG A 309 -1.50 4.83 -11.50
N ASP A 310 -1.46 3.72 -12.23
CA ASP A 310 -2.26 3.55 -13.44
C ASP A 310 -3.75 3.55 -13.11
N TRP A 311 -4.15 2.95 -11.99
CA TRP A 311 -5.53 3.02 -11.50
C TRP A 311 -5.96 4.45 -11.18
N LEU A 312 -5.16 5.19 -10.41
CA LEU A 312 -5.42 6.60 -10.06
C LEU A 312 -5.49 7.47 -11.32
N TYR A 313 -4.59 7.24 -12.28
CA TYR A 313 -4.59 7.98 -13.53
C TYR A 313 -5.86 7.71 -14.36
N CYS A 314 -6.21 6.44 -14.56
CA CYS A 314 -7.32 6.04 -15.43
C CYS A 314 -8.70 6.40 -14.88
N PHE A 315 -8.88 6.27 -13.56
CA PHE A 315 -10.21 6.34 -12.93
C PHE A 315 -10.43 7.55 -12.03
N VAL A 316 -9.36 8.23 -11.60
CA VAL A 316 -9.47 9.44 -10.76
C VAL A 316 -9.04 10.65 -11.58
N TYR A 317 -7.79 10.72 -12.01
CA TYR A 317 -7.27 11.89 -12.74
C TYR A 317 -8.04 12.16 -14.03
N ARG A 318 -8.17 11.15 -14.91
CA ARG A 318 -8.81 11.31 -16.21
C ARG A 318 -10.31 11.57 -16.09
N ASP A 319 -11.00 10.82 -15.22
CA ASP A 319 -12.44 11.00 -15.02
C ASP A 319 -12.75 12.34 -14.34
N PHE A 320 -11.94 12.79 -13.37
CA PHE A 320 -12.07 14.13 -12.78
C PHE A 320 -11.91 15.22 -13.83
N LYS A 321 -10.87 15.12 -14.67
CA LYS A 321 -10.63 16.06 -15.76
C LYS A 321 -11.77 16.11 -16.77
N HIS A 322 -12.36 14.96 -17.08
CA HIS A 322 -13.39 14.84 -18.10
C HIS A 322 -14.78 15.27 -17.60
N TYR A 323 -15.14 14.91 -16.36
CA TYR A 323 -16.50 15.10 -15.84
C TYR A 323 -16.67 16.27 -14.87
N LEU A 324 -15.61 16.70 -14.17
CA LEU A 324 -15.70 17.77 -13.17
C LEU A 324 -15.03 19.07 -13.63
N CYS A 325 -13.73 19.04 -13.90
CA CYS A 325 -12.97 20.26 -14.20
C CYS A 325 -11.67 19.96 -14.96
N ASP A 326 -11.45 20.64 -16.10
CA ASP A 326 -10.21 20.55 -16.89
C ASP A 326 -9.06 21.38 -16.28
N ASN A 327 -8.78 21.18 -14.98
CA ASN A 327 -7.65 21.80 -14.30
C ASN A 327 -6.67 20.72 -13.82
N ASN A 328 -5.46 20.73 -14.40
CA ASN A 328 -4.41 19.77 -14.08
C ASN A 328 -4.01 19.81 -12.60
N SER A 329 -3.92 21.00 -12.00
CA SER A 329 -3.48 21.15 -10.62
C SER A 329 -4.52 20.60 -9.64
N LEU A 330 -5.79 20.94 -9.87
CA LEU A 330 -6.89 20.43 -9.07
C LEU A 330 -7.01 18.89 -9.18
N ALA A 331 -6.85 18.33 -10.39
CA ALA A 331 -6.88 16.89 -10.60
C ALA A 331 -5.72 16.18 -9.87
N ILE A 332 -4.50 16.74 -9.90
CA ILE A 332 -3.35 16.22 -9.16
C ILE A 332 -3.60 16.29 -7.65
N PHE A 333 -4.14 17.42 -7.16
CA PHE A 333 -4.48 17.61 -5.76
C PHE A 333 -5.47 16.53 -5.29
N VAL A 334 -6.56 16.30 -6.03
CA VAL A 334 -7.56 15.27 -5.71
C VAL A 334 -6.95 13.88 -5.68
N VAL A 335 -6.09 13.54 -6.64
CA VAL A 335 -5.39 12.25 -6.66
C VAL A 335 -4.50 12.06 -5.43
N ILE A 336 -3.71 13.08 -5.07
CA ILE A 336 -2.80 13.01 -3.92
C ILE A 336 -3.60 12.90 -2.62
N VAL A 337 -4.61 13.75 -2.41
CA VAL A 337 -5.45 13.72 -1.20
C VAL A 337 -6.17 12.38 -1.08
N LEU A 338 -6.78 11.87 -2.15
CA LEU A 338 -7.46 10.58 -2.14
C LEU A 338 -6.49 9.43 -1.81
N SER A 339 -5.30 9.43 -2.42
CA SER A 339 -4.28 8.41 -2.17
C SER A 339 -3.85 8.42 -0.71
N PHE A 340 -3.51 9.59 -0.15
CA PHE A 340 -3.05 9.70 1.24
C PHE A 340 -4.17 9.50 2.25
N ALA A 341 -5.43 9.80 1.92
CA ALA A 341 -6.58 9.44 2.75
C ALA A 341 -6.71 7.92 2.92
N MET A 342 -6.44 7.15 1.86
CA MET A 342 -6.43 5.68 1.95
C MET A 342 -5.22 5.15 2.73
N HIS A 343 -4.06 5.80 2.66
CA HIS A 343 -2.92 5.46 3.53
C HIS A 343 -3.25 5.72 5.00
N GLU A 344 -3.88 6.85 5.29
CA GLU A 344 -4.36 7.19 6.64
C GLU A 344 -5.37 6.16 7.15
N TYR A 345 -6.31 5.74 6.30
CA TYR A 345 -7.25 4.67 6.64
C TYR A 345 -6.55 3.33 6.95
N VAL A 346 -5.55 2.93 6.16
CA VAL A 346 -4.79 1.69 6.41
C VAL A 346 -4.00 1.82 7.72
N MET A 347 -3.38 2.96 7.98
CA MET A 347 -2.64 3.20 9.24
C MET A 347 -3.56 3.26 10.46
N PHE A 348 -4.76 3.83 10.30
CA PHE A 348 -5.82 3.75 11.31
C PHE A 348 -6.15 2.30 11.66
N CYS A 349 -6.30 1.43 10.67
CA CYS A 349 -6.53 0.00 10.91
C CYS A 349 -5.32 -0.67 11.56
N PHE A 350 -4.10 -0.32 11.12
CA PHE A 350 -2.83 -0.88 11.61
C PHE A 350 -2.59 -0.62 13.10
N ILE A 351 -2.98 0.56 13.59
CA ILE A 351 -2.66 1.05 14.94
C ILE A 351 -3.90 1.05 15.84
N GLY A 352 -5.09 1.09 15.23
CA GLY A 352 -6.36 1.25 15.92
C GLY A 352 -6.62 2.69 16.41
N LYS A 353 -5.85 3.67 15.92
CA LYS A 353 -5.94 5.09 16.31
C LYS A 353 -5.80 5.99 15.09
N PHE A 354 -6.57 7.07 15.07
CA PHE A 354 -6.55 8.02 13.95
C PHE A 354 -5.58 9.15 14.25
N ILE A 355 -4.54 9.31 13.41
CA ILE A 355 -3.59 10.40 13.49
C ILE A 355 -3.43 10.94 12.07
N PRO A 356 -3.94 12.12 11.70
CA PRO A 356 -3.98 12.59 10.31
C PRO A 356 -2.60 12.99 9.73
N CYS A 357 -1.55 12.21 10.01
CA CYS A 357 -0.17 12.43 9.61
C CYS A 357 -0.02 12.32 8.09
N PHE A 358 -0.58 11.29 7.46
CA PHE A 358 -0.47 11.11 6.01
C PHE A 358 -1.23 12.21 5.28
N LEU A 359 -2.42 12.58 5.74
CA LEU A 359 -3.19 13.70 5.16
C LEU A 359 -2.44 15.03 5.28
N PHE A 360 -1.81 15.29 6.44
CA PHE A 360 -0.98 16.47 6.63
C PHE A 360 0.23 16.48 5.68
N LEU A 361 0.96 15.37 5.60
CA LEU A 361 2.11 15.20 4.69
C LEU A 361 1.69 15.39 3.22
N ALA A 362 0.50 14.91 2.84
CA ALA A 362 -0.03 15.05 1.49
C ALA A 362 -0.13 16.52 1.06
N ILE A 363 -0.69 17.36 1.94
CA ILE A 363 -1.00 18.76 1.65
C ILE A 363 0.24 19.65 1.81
N VAL A 364 1.01 19.45 2.88
CA VAL A 364 2.10 20.37 3.26
C VAL A 364 3.41 20.03 2.56
N VAL A 365 3.68 18.75 2.32
CA VAL A 365 4.97 18.29 1.78
C VAL A 365 4.81 17.81 0.36
N VAL A 366 3.97 16.79 0.15
CA VAL A 366 3.94 16.03 -1.12
C VAL A 366 3.36 16.85 -2.26
N PHE A 367 2.25 17.56 -2.04
CA PHE A 367 1.63 18.39 -3.08
C PHE A 367 2.54 19.54 -3.55
N PRO A 368 3.16 20.36 -2.67
CA PRO A 368 4.13 21.36 -3.10
C PRO A 368 5.36 20.76 -3.79
N MET A 369 5.93 19.67 -3.23
CA MET A 369 7.08 18.97 -3.81
C MET A 369 6.79 18.38 -5.19
N PHE A 370 5.53 18.14 -5.53
CA PHE A 370 5.13 17.64 -6.84
C PHE A 370 5.48 18.61 -7.98
N TYR A 371 5.45 19.92 -7.70
CA TYR A 371 5.74 20.98 -8.67
C TYR A 371 7.20 21.45 -8.66
N LEU A 372 7.94 21.12 -7.60
CA LEU A 372 9.36 21.46 -7.53
C LEU A 372 10.15 20.64 -8.56
N ASN A 373 10.88 21.37 -9.40
CA ASN A 373 11.72 20.77 -10.43
C ASN A 373 13.18 20.83 -10.00
N PHE A 374 13.66 19.70 -9.50
CA PHE A 374 15.09 19.51 -9.25
C PHE A 374 15.79 18.95 -10.50
N PRO A 375 17.01 19.40 -10.80
CA PRO A 375 17.80 18.82 -11.88
C PRO A 375 18.12 17.35 -11.57
N LYS A 376 18.33 16.55 -12.62
CA LYS A 376 18.82 15.18 -12.47
C LYS A 376 20.25 15.24 -11.97
N SER A 377 20.45 14.96 -10.69
CA SER A 377 21.76 14.98 -10.03
C SER A 377 21.77 14.00 -8.89
N ILE A 378 22.95 13.44 -8.63
CA ILE A 378 23.22 12.56 -7.48
C ILE A 378 22.88 13.29 -6.18
N PHE A 379 23.24 14.58 -6.06
CA PHE A 379 22.95 15.37 -4.86
C PHE A 379 21.46 15.39 -4.52
N PHE A 380 20.61 15.70 -5.49
CA PHE A 380 19.15 15.74 -5.28
C PHE A 380 18.54 14.36 -5.09
N ASN A 381 19.16 13.31 -5.65
CA ASN A 381 18.75 11.94 -5.36
C ASN A 381 19.09 11.54 -3.90
N VAL A 382 20.28 11.88 -3.41
CA VAL A 382 20.65 11.66 -2.00
C VAL A 382 19.74 12.46 -1.07
N LEU A 383 19.47 13.73 -1.39
CA LEU A 383 18.54 14.56 -0.60
C LEU A 383 17.14 13.94 -0.55
N LEU A 384 16.65 13.38 -1.66
CA LEU A 384 15.37 12.69 -1.72
C LEU A 384 15.35 11.50 -0.76
N TRP A 385 16.38 10.66 -0.77
CA TRP A 385 16.53 9.52 0.15
C TRP A 385 16.57 9.96 1.62
N CYS A 386 17.38 10.97 1.95
CA CYS A 386 17.41 11.50 3.32
C CYS A 386 16.05 12.05 3.74
N SER A 387 15.33 12.72 2.83
CA SER A 387 14.00 13.25 3.12
C SER A 387 12.95 12.16 3.32
N SER A 388 13.00 11.05 2.55
CA SER A 388 12.08 9.93 2.72
C SER A 388 12.36 9.18 4.02
N GLY A 389 13.63 8.93 4.34
CA GLY A 389 14.03 8.29 5.58
C GLY A 389 13.62 9.10 6.80
N LEU A 390 13.82 10.43 6.77
CA LEU A 390 13.38 11.35 7.82
C LEU A 390 11.85 11.34 7.99
N MET A 391 11.11 11.41 6.88
CA MET A 391 9.64 11.40 6.91
C MET A 391 9.11 10.08 7.48
N MET A 392 9.67 8.95 7.07
CA MET A 392 9.27 7.64 7.53
C MET A 392 9.63 7.43 9.01
N SER A 393 10.84 7.81 9.44
CA SER A 393 11.25 7.66 10.84
C SER A 393 10.44 8.56 11.79
N ALA A 394 10.15 9.80 11.38
CA ALA A 394 9.26 10.69 12.13
C ALA A 394 7.84 10.11 12.23
N THR A 395 7.32 9.56 11.14
CA THR A 395 5.99 8.93 11.11
C THR A 395 5.93 7.72 12.04
N MET A 396 6.91 6.82 11.98
CA MET A 396 7.02 5.67 12.87
C MET A 396 7.09 6.09 14.35
N LEU A 397 7.86 7.14 14.67
CA LEU A 397 7.97 7.63 16.04
C LEU A 397 6.66 8.26 16.54
N MET A 398 5.99 9.07 15.73
CA MET A 398 4.70 9.67 16.10
C MET A 398 3.64 8.61 16.43
N TYR A 399 3.58 7.56 15.62
CA TYR A 399 2.67 6.44 15.88
C TYR A 399 3.06 5.64 17.12
N THR A 400 4.35 5.46 17.37
CA THR A 400 4.86 4.85 18.61
C THR A 400 4.44 5.67 19.82
N PHE A 401 4.68 6.99 19.81
CA PHE A 401 4.31 7.88 20.90
C PHE A 401 2.81 7.87 21.15
N GLU A 402 1.97 7.86 20.12
CA GLU A 402 0.53 7.77 20.31
C GLU A 402 0.11 6.47 20.99
N HIS A 403 0.65 5.33 20.53
CA HIS A 403 0.33 4.04 21.10
C HIS A 403 0.61 4.00 22.62
N TYR A 404 1.81 4.42 23.02
CA TYR A 404 2.21 4.43 24.43
C TYR A 404 1.56 5.55 25.25
N ALA A 405 1.28 6.72 24.66
CA ALA A 405 0.53 7.79 25.32
C ALA A 405 -0.90 7.32 25.66
N VAL A 406 -1.53 6.59 24.74
CA VAL A 406 -2.87 6.02 24.96
C VAL A 406 -2.86 5.02 26.11
N MET A 407 -1.89 4.11 26.13
CA MET A 407 -1.73 3.13 27.21
C MET A 407 -1.52 3.79 28.58
N LYS A 408 -0.70 4.84 28.65
CA LYS A 408 -0.34 5.48 29.92
C LYS A 408 -1.48 6.27 30.55
N ALA A 409 -2.38 6.83 29.74
CA ALA A 409 -3.34 7.81 30.25
C ALA A 409 -4.78 7.63 29.74
N PRO A 410 -5.38 6.44 29.56
CA PRO A 410 -6.61 6.17 28.75
C PRO A 410 -7.75 7.23 28.86
N LEU A 411 -8.35 7.63 27.71
CA LEU A 411 -9.51 8.53 27.71
C LEU A 411 -10.72 7.75 28.23
N LYS A 412 -11.47 8.34 29.17
CA LYS A 412 -12.81 7.87 29.56
C LYS A 412 -13.83 8.76 28.84
N ASP A 413 -14.69 8.15 28.03
CA ASP A 413 -15.74 8.82 27.24
C ASP A 413 -15.25 10.03 26.42
N PRO A 414 -14.34 9.81 25.45
CA PRO A 414 -13.72 10.90 24.71
C PRO A 414 -14.71 11.65 23.82
N THR A 415 -14.56 12.97 23.78
CA THR A 415 -15.22 13.80 22.77
C THR A 415 -14.64 13.52 21.37
N LEU A 416 -15.38 13.84 20.31
CA LEU A 416 -14.90 13.67 18.93
C LEU A 416 -13.57 14.41 18.66
N LEU A 417 -13.38 15.58 19.29
CA LEU A 417 -12.16 16.36 19.14
C LEU A 417 -10.95 15.66 19.79
N GLU A 418 -11.13 15.04 20.94
CA GLU A 418 -10.07 14.28 21.63
C GLU A 418 -9.72 12.97 20.91
N LEU A 419 -10.60 12.46 20.04
CA LEU A 419 -10.30 11.33 19.16
C LEU A 419 -9.51 11.74 17.91
N ILE A 420 -9.59 13.01 17.50
CA ILE A 420 -8.91 13.53 16.30
C ILE A 420 -7.53 14.09 16.64
N ILE A 421 -7.39 14.73 17.80
CA ILE A 421 -6.12 15.31 18.24
C ILE A 421 -5.24 14.22 18.87
N PRO A 422 -4.02 13.99 18.37
CA PRO A 422 -3.13 12.97 18.92
C PRO A 422 -2.83 13.22 20.39
N ARG A 423 -2.94 12.17 21.19
CA ARG A 423 -2.71 12.21 22.61
C ARG A 423 -1.26 12.53 22.98
N PHE A 424 -0.29 12.12 22.19
CA PHE A 424 1.11 12.46 22.49
C PHE A 424 1.38 13.98 22.51
N ILE A 425 0.49 14.79 21.92
CA ILE A 425 0.54 16.26 21.95
C ILE A 425 -0.21 16.81 23.15
N THR A 426 -1.37 16.24 23.48
CA THR A 426 -2.26 16.77 24.54
C THR A 426 -1.88 16.29 25.94
N CYS A 427 -1.23 15.14 26.05
CA CYS A 427 -0.82 14.53 27.30
C CYS A 427 0.65 14.84 27.60
N ASP A 428 0.94 15.51 28.73
CA ASP A 428 2.29 15.69 29.28
C ASP A 428 2.85 14.37 29.87
N CYS A 429 2.56 13.25 29.23
CA CYS A 429 2.97 11.93 29.68
C CYS A 429 4.08 11.32 28.82
N VAL A 430 4.27 11.81 27.58
CA VAL A 430 5.28 11.29 26.63
C VAL A 430 6.21 12.39 26.14
N LEU A 431 5.70 13.54 25.69
CA LEU A 431 6.52 14.68 25.27
C LEU A 431 6.52 15.78 26.33
N LYS A 432 7.72 16.19 26.72
CA LYS A 432 7.93 17.39 27.54
C LYS A 432 8.30 18.53 26.60
N PHE A 433 7.37 19.45 26.40
CA PHE A 433 7.59 20.68 25.65
C PHE A 433 8.53 21.64 26.42
#